data_AF-A0A831YDD8-F1
#
_entry.id   AF-A0A831YDD8-F1
#
_cell.length_a   1.000
_cell.length_b   1.000
_cell.length_c   1.000
_cell.angle_alpha   90.00
_cell.angle_beta   90.00
_cell.angle_gamma   90.00
#
_symmetry.space_group_name_H-M   'P 1'
#
loop_
_entity.id
_entity.type
_entity.pdbx_description
1 polymer ?
#
loop_
_entity_poly.entity_id
_entity_poly.type
_entity_poly.pdbx_seq_one_letter_code
_entity_poly.pdbx_strand_id
1 'polypeptide(L)'
;MDKIIIHGARQHNLKNIDLELPKNKLIVITGPSGSGKSSLAFDTIYAEGQRRYVESLSAYARQFLGIMEKPDVDSIEGLSPAIAIDQKTTSKNPRSTVGTITEIYDYLRLLFARVGKAYCPECGTEISSQSAQEISENIMKLPQGTKIQILAPIVRGQKGEHKETLERIKRLGYPRVRIDSEIYLTEEIPKLDKNKKHTIEIVVDRITIKEGIRTRVNDSVEQALKLSDGLVIVNLVEEGKDLIYSEKFACPVHNFSISEISPRLFS
;
A
#
# COMPACT_ATOMS: atom_id res chain seq x y z
N MET A 1 17.25 -1.06 -43.22
CA MET A 1 18.32 -2.08 -43.30
C MET A 1 17.93 -3.30 -42.50
N ASP A 2 17.95 -4.46 -43.14
CA ASP A 2 17.67 -5.81 -42.62
C ASP A 2 18.94 -6.54 -42.13
N LYS A 3 20.10 -5.91 -42.25
CA LYS A 3 21.40 -6.43 -41.80
C LYS A 3 22.11 -5.43 -40.88
N ILE A 4 23.04 -5.94 -40.08
CA ILE A 4 24.08 -5.18 -39.38
C ILE A 4 25.36 -5.41 -40.18
N ILE A 5 26.00 -4.33 -40.61
CA ILE A 5 27.21 -4.39 -41.45
C ILE A 5 28.35 -3.78 -40.64
N ILE A 6 29.43 -4.54 -40.47
CA ILE A 6 30.61 -4.14 -39.70
C ILE A 6 31.78 -4.05 -40.68
N HIS A 7 32.46 -2.91 -40.66
CA HIS A 7 33.65 -2.68 -41.47
C HIS A 7 34.88 -2.41 -40.61
N GLY A 8 35.97 -3.14 -40.89
CA GLY A 8 37.27 -2.91 -40.29
C GLY A 8 37.33 -3.03 -38.78
N ALA A 9 36.71 -4.05 -38.18
CA ALA A 9 36.79 -4.24 -36.73
C ALA A 9 38.21 -4.71 -36.31
N ARG A 10 38.83 -3.97 -35.38
CA ARG A 10 40.22 -4.15 -34.92
C ARG A 10 40.38 -4.19 -33.40
N GLN A 11 39.27 -4.12 -32.66
CA GLN A 11 39.30 -4.17 -31.20
C GLN A 11 40.08 -5.40 -30.68
N HIS A 12 41.04 -5.15 -29.78
CA HIS A 12 41.94 -6.16 -29.21
C HIS A 12 42.73 -6.95 -30.27
N ASN A 13 42.38 -8.22 -30.50
CA ASN A 13 43.10 -9.12 -31.40
C ASN A 13 42.37 -9.34 -32.74
N LEU A 14 41.28 -8.62 -32.99
CA LEU A 14 40.60 -8.64 -34.28
C LEU A 14 41.52 -8.13 -35.40
N LYS A 15 41.44 -8.75 -36.57
CA LYS A 15 42.38 -8.52 -37.69
C LYS A 15 41.74 -7.74 -38.82
N ASN A 16 41.18 -6.57 -38.51
CA ASN A 16 40.51 -5.69 -39.46
C ASN A 16 39.42 -6.43 -40.25
N ILE A 17 38.48 -7.04 -39.52
CA ILE A 17 37.48 -7.92 -40.12
C ILE A 17 36.24 -7.16 -40.58
N ASP A 18 35.67 -7.61 -41.71
CA ASP A 18 34.38 -7.17 -42.23
C ASP A 18 33.34 -8.29 -42.04
N LEU A 19 32.12 -7.93 -41.65
CA LEU A 19 31.06 -8.90 -41.35
C LEU A 19 29.68 -8.36 -41.68
N GLU A 20 28.85 -9.19 -42.31
CA GLU A 20 27.41 -8.93 -42.44
C GLU A 20 26.62 -9.91 -41.56
N LEU A 21 25.74 -9.36 -40.71
CA LEU A 21 24.89 -10.12 -39.81
C LEU A 21 23.41 -9.86 -40.13
N PRO A 22 22.59 -10.91 -40.33
CA PRO A 22 21.15 -10.72 -40.56
C PRO A 22 20.45 -10.26 -39.28
N LYS A 23 19.66 -9.17 -39.34
CA LYS A 23 18.85 -8.73 -38.20
C LYS A 23 17.71 -9.69 -37.90
N ASN A 24 17.19 -9.60 -36.67
CA ASN A 24 16.03 -10.37 -36.22
C ASN A 24 16.24 -11.88 -36.31
N LYS A 25 17.49 -12.32 -36.17
CA LYS A 25 17.91 -13.72 -36.11
C LYS A 25 18.68 -13.97 -34.81
N LEU A 26 18.60 -15.21 -34.33
CA LEU A 26 19.51 -15.70 -33.31
C LEU A 26 20.87 -15.96 -33.96
N ILE A 27 21.83 -15.08 -33.70
CA ILE A 27 23.20 -15.20 -34.19
C ILE A 27 24.07 -15.80 -33.10
N VAL A 28 24.79 -16.87 -33.42
CA VAL A 28 25.72 -17.53 -32.50
C VAL A 28 27.15 -17.30 -32.99
N ILE A 29 27.97 -16.61 -32.19
CA ILE A 29 29.39 -16.43 -32.45
C ILE A 29 30.16 -17.54 -31.72
N THR A 30 30.88 -18.37 -32.47
CA THR A 30 31.60 -19.54 -31.95
C THR A 30 33.08 -19.53 -32.37
N GLY A 31 33.90 -20.34 -31.70
CA GLY A 31 35.34 -20.41 -31.93
C GLY A 31 36.15 -20.72 -30.65
N PRO A 32 37.44 -21.08 -30.77
CA PRO A 32 38.29 -21.46 -29.64
C PRO A 32 38.48 -20.30 -28.66
N SER A 33 38.85 -20.60 -27.40
CA SER A 33 39.16 -19.57 -26.40
C SER A 33 40.22 -18.59 -26.94
N GLY A 34 40.03 -17.29 -26.71
CA GLY A 34 40.92 -16.24 -27.21
C GLY A 34 40.75 -15.88 -28.70
N SER A 35 39.83 -16.49 -29.45
CA SER A 35 39.64 -16.20 -30.89
C SER A 35 39.02 -14.82 -31.22
N GLY A 36 38.83 -13.93 -30.24
CA GLY A 36 38.25 -12.60 -30.44
C GLY A 36 36.71 -12.54 -30.39
N LYS A 37 36.01 -13.62 -29.97
CA LYS A 37 34.53 -13.63 -29.87
C LYS A 37 33.99 -12.51 -28.99
N SER A 38 34.53 -12.38 -27.78
CA SER A 38 34.11 -11.36 -26.83
C SER A 38 34.49 -9.96 -27.32
N SER A 39 35.65 -9.83 -27.98
CA SER A 39 36.11 -8.58 -28.58
C SER A 39 35.17 -8.09 -29.68
N LEU A 40 34.65 -9.00 -30.51
CA LEU A 40 33.64 -8.67 -31.51
C LEU A 40 32.26 -8.39 -30.86
N ALA A 41 31.78 -9.28 -30.00
CA ALA A 41 30.42 -9.21 -29.47
C ALA A 41 30.22 -8.08 -28.43
N PHE A 42 31.07 -8.05 -27.41
CA PHE A 42 30.96 -7.13 -26.29
C PHE A 42 31.73 -5.83 -26.54
N ASP A 43 33.02 -5.96 -26.87
CA ASP A 43 33.92 -4.80 -26.91
C ASP A 43 33.78 -3.98 -28.20
N THR A 44 33.11 -4.51 -29.24
CA THR A 44 32.85 -3.80 -30.51
C THR A 44 31.36 -3.55 -30.74
N ILE A 45 30.56 -4.61 -30.96
CA ILE A 45 29.14 -4.47 -31.35
C ILE A 45 28.30 -3.87 -30.21
N TYR A 46 28.38 -4.47 -29.01
CA TYR A 46 27.63 -3.96 -27.86
C TYR A 46 28.12 -2.57 -27.43
N ALA A 47 29.44 -2.36 -27.33
CA ALA A 47 30.03 -1.08 -26.98
C ALA A 47 29.56 0.05 -27.91
N GLU A 48 29.61 -0.16 -29.23
CA GLU A 48 29.14 0.83 -30.21
C GLU A 48 27.61 1.04 -30.13
N GLY A 49 26.85 -0.03 -29.89
CA GLY A 49 25.39 0.04 -29.77
C GLY A 49 24.95 0.82 -28.53
N GLN A 50 25.63 0.61 -27.41
CA GLN A 50 25.41 1.34 -26.17
C GLN A 50 25.85 2.80 -26.30
N ARG A 51 27.03 3.06 -26.89
CA ARG A 51 27.55 4.43 -27.15
C ARG A 51 26.57 5.25 -27.97
N ARG A 52 26.09 4.73 -29.11
CA ARG A 52 25.12 5.43 -29.98
C ARG A 52 23.79 5.69 -29.27
N TYR A 53 23.32 4.75 -28.45
CA TYR A 53 22.11 4.94 -27.67
C TYR A 53 22.29 6.08 -26.66
N VAL A 54 23.40 6.11 -25.91
CA VAL A 54 23.71 7.18 -24.95
C VAL A 54 23.90 8.53 -25.66
N GLU A 55 24.49 8.55 -26.85
CA GLU A 55 24.65 9.78 -27.65
C GLU A 55 23.32 10.39 -28.10
N SER A 56 22.28 9.57 -28.27
CA SER A 56 20.92 10.03 -28.58
C SER A 56 20.19 10.63 -27.38
N LEU A 57 20.70 10.46 -26.16
CA LEU A 57 20.10 11.02 -24.94
C LEU A 57 20.43 12.51 -24.77
N SER A 58 19.69 13.16 -23.87
CA SER A 58 19.87 14.58 -23.55
C SER A 58 21.31 14.90 -23.14
N ALA A 59 21.75 16.14 -23.41
CA ALA A 59 23.10 16.60 -23.04
C ALA A 59 23.38 16.44 -21.53
N TYR A 60 22.35 16.59 -20.70
CA TYR A 60 22.41 16.35 -19.26
C TYR A 60 22.63 14.87 -18.92
N ALA A 61 21.89 13.94 -19.54
CA ALA A 61 22.06 12.51 -19.30
C ALA A 61 23.46 12.01 -19.68
N ARG A 62 24.04 12.56 -20.74
CA ARG A 62 25.42 12.27 -21.17
C ARG A 62 26.48 12.64 -20.12
N GLN A 63 26.22 13.63 -19.28
CA GLN A 63 27.15 14.05 -18.22
C GLN A 63 27.31 12.96 -17.13
N PHE A 64 26.27 12.14 -16.90
CA PHE A 64 26.26 11.10 -15.86
C PHE A 64 26.62 9.70 -16.37
N LEU A 65 26.36 9.42 -17.64
CA LEU A 65 26.53 8.07 -18.20
C LEU A 65 27.97 7.73 -18.61
N GLY A 66 28.90 8.68 -18.46
CA GLY A 66 30.30 8.53 -18.84
C GLY A 66 30.48 8.53 -20.36
N ILE A 67 31.61 9.05 -20.82
CA ILE A 67 31.99 8.90 -22.22
C ILE A 67 32.46 7.45 -22.38
N MET A 68 31.68 6.64 -23.09
CA MET A 68 32.14 5.30 -23.48
C MET A 68 33.24 5.45 -24.54
N GLU A 69 34.34 4.73 -24.35
CA GLU A 69 35.39 4.69 -25.35
C GLU A 69 34.83 4.16 -26.67
N LYS A 70 35.11 4.88 -27.77
CA LYS A 70 34.73 4.44 -29.10
C LYS A 70 35.55 3.21 -29.46
N PRO A 71 34.94 2.07 -29.83
CA PRO A 71 35.69 0.88 -30.23
C PRO A 71 36.48 1.12 -31.52
N ASP A 72 37.58 0.39 -31.70
CA ASP A 72 38.39 0.45 -32.93
C ASP A 72 37.71 -0.33 -34.06
N VAL A 73 36.87 0.39 -34.80
CA VAL A 73 36.11 -0.07 -35.97
C VAL A 73 35.91 1.09 -36.93
N ASP A 74 35.93 0.84 -38.23
CA ASP A 74 35.75 1.91 -39.24
C ASP A 74 34.30 2.38 -39.28
N SER A 75 33.37 1.43 -39.44
CA SER A 75 31.94 1.72 -39.36
C SER A 75 31.14 0.50 -38.93
N ILE A 76 29.99 0.78 -38.32
CA ILE A 76 28.94 -0.22 -38.12
C ILE A 76 27.63 0.40 -38.59
N GLU A 77 26.97 -0.23 -39.56
CA GLU A 77 25.70 0.21 -40.10
C GLU A 77 24.56 -0.70 -39.65
N GLY A 78 23.36 -0.14 -39.54
CA GLY A 78 22.20 -0.88 -39.10
C GLY A 78 22.24 -1.32 -37.63
N LEU A 79 23.10 -0.80 -36.77
CA LEU A 79 23.13 -1.22 -35.36
C LEU A 79 21.89 -0.72 -34.58
N SER A 80 21.27 -1.61 -33.80
CA SER A 80 20.19 -1.26 -32.86
C SER A 80 20.76 -0.93 -31.47
N PRO A 81 20.02 -0.25 -30.58
CA PRO A 81 20.37 -0.18 -29.17
C PRO A 81 20.64 -1.58 -28.62
N ALA A 82 21.77 -1.75 -27.94
CA ALA A 82 22.27 -3.06 -27.52
C ALA A 82 22.19 -3.20 -25.99
N ILE A 83 21.87 -4.41 -25.53
CA ILE A 83 21.89 -4.81 -24.12
C ILE A 83 22.82 -6.02 -24.00
N ALA A 84 23.79 -5.94 -23.10
CA ALA A 84 24.65 -7.06 -22.76
C ALA A 84 24.07 -7.80 -21.56
N ILE A 85 23.95 -9.12 -21.69
CA ILE A 85 23.66 -10.03 -20.58
C ILE A 85 24.89 -10.92 -20.44
N ASP A 86 25.74 -10.60 -19.45
CA ASP A 86 26.94 -11.37 -19.13
C ASP A 86 26.81 -12.04 -17.76
N GLN A 87 27.77 -12.89 -17.42
CA GLN A 87 27.82 -13.57 -16.11
C GLN A 87 28.57 -12.75 -15.05
N LYS A 88 28.85 -11.45 -15.27
CA LYS A 88 29.53 -10.66 -14.23
C LYS A 88 28.61 -10.58 -13.04
N THR A 89 29.14 -10.95 -11.88
CA THR A 89 28.38 -10.93 -10.62
C THR A 89 27.91 -9.50 -10.36
N THR A 90 26.60 -9.28 -10.42
CA THR A 90 25.96 -8.08 -9.90
C THR A 90 26.30 -7.94 -8.42
N SER A 91 26.52 -6.69 -7.98
CA SER A 91 26.85 -6.32 -6.60
C SER A 91 26.16 -7.18 -5.54
N LYS A 92 26.94 -7.75 -4.61
CA LYS A 92 26.43 -8.50 -3.44
C LYS A 92 25.91 -7.53 -2.38
N ASN A 93 24.77 -6.91 -2.66
CA ASN A 93 24.06 -6.14 -1.62
C ASN A 93 23.23 -7.12 -0.77
N PRO A 94 23.46 -7.22 0.56
CA PRO A 94 22.73 -8.15 1.41
C PRO A 94 21.22 -7.86 1.51
N ARG A 95 20.77 -6.68 1.07
CA ARG A 95 19.34 -6.32 1.00
C ARG A 95 18.68 -6.72 -0.32
N SER A 96 19.45 -7.15 -1.32
CA SER A 96 18.92 -7.59 -2.61
C SER A 96 18.46 -9.04 -2.52
N THR A 97 17.22 -9.28 -2.93
CA THR A 97 16.63 -10.61 -3.07
C THR A 97 16.28 -10.87 -4.53
N VAL A 98 15.93 -12.12 -4.86
CA VAL A 98 15.38 -12.44 -6.19
C VAL A 98 14.15 -11.58 -6.49
N GLY A 99 13.29 -11.36 -5.49
CA GLY A 99 12.07 -10.56 -5.64
C GLY A 99 12.34 -9.09 -5.93
N THR A 100 13.39 -8.50 -5.35
CA THR A 100 13.75 -7.09 -5.62
C THR A 100 14.46 -6.94 -6.97
N ILE A 101 15.26 -7.92 -7.39
CA ILE A 101 15.97 -7.87 -8.69
C ILE A 101 15.01 -8.06 -9.87
N THR A 102 14.00 -8.90 -9.68
CA THR A 102 12.98 -9.18 -10.71
C THR A 102 11.79 -8.24 -10.64
N GLU A 103 11.80 -7.28 -9.71
CA GLU A 103 10.68 -6.37 -9.38
C GLU A 103 9.38 -7.09 -8.96
N ILE A 104 9.36 -8.42 -8.86
CA ILE A 104 8.19 -9.20 -8.39
C ILE A 104 7.76 -8.73 -7.00
N TYR A 105 8.71 -8.40 -6.13
CA TYR A 105 8.41 -7.89 -4.80
C TYR A 105 7.62 -6.57 -4.86
N ASP A 106 7.87 -5.73 -5.86
CA ASP A 106 7.18 -4.45 -6.03
C ASP A 106 5.72 -4.65 -6.39
N TYR A 107 5.44 -5.64 -7.25
CA TYR A 107 4.08 -6.08 -7.55
C TYR A 107 3.40 -6.70 -6.34
N LEU A 108 4.11 -7.50 -5.53
CA LEU A 108 3.57 -8.05 -4.30
C LEU A 108 3.19 -6.93 -3.31
N ARG A 109 4.04 -5.92 -3.13
CA ARG A 109 3.73 -4.76 -2.28
C ARG A 109 2.47 -4.03 -2.74
N LEU A 110 2.30 -3.85 -4.06
CA LEU A 110 1.08 -3.27 -4.64
C LEU A 110 -0.14 -4.16 -4.41
N LEU A 111 -0.01 -5.47 -4.60
CA LEU A 111 -1.09 -6.45 -4.40
C LEU A 111 -1.59 -6.42 -2.95
N PHE A 112 -0.69 -6.56 -1.99
CA PHE A 112 -1.04 -6.52 -0.57
C PHE A 112 -1.62 -5.17 -0.16
N ALA A 113 -1.17 -4.06 -0.77
CA ALA A 113 -1.73 -2.76 -0.46
C ALA A 113 -3.15 -2.54 -1.02
N ARG A 114 -3.47 -3.12 -2.18
CA ARG A 114 -4.74 -2.88 -2.87
C ARG A 114 -5.86 -3.81 -2.44
N VAL A 115 -5.55 -5.08 -2.18
CA VAL A 115 -6.57 -6.10 -1.89
C VAL A 115 -6.31 -6.85 -0.58
N GLY A 116 -5.23 -6.51 0.13
CA GLY A 116 -4.94 -7.09 1.42
C GLY A 116 -5.98 -6.70 2.46
N LYS A 117 -6.50 -7.71 3.16
CA LYS A 117 -7.34 -7.51 4.34
C LYS A 117 -6.44 -7.48 5.58
N ALA A 118 -6.52 -6.39 6.34
CA ALA A 118 -5.79 -6.28 7.59
C ALA A 118 -6.54 -7.03 8.70
N TYR A 119 -5.78 -7.64 9.61
CA TYR A 119 -6.33 -8.34 10.76
C TYR A 119 -5.62 -7.88 12.03
N CYS A 120 -6.34 -7.85 13.14
CA CYS A 120 -5.74 -7.60 14.45
C CYS A 120 -4.87 -8.81 14.84
N PRO A 121 -3.59 -8.62 15.20
CA PRO A 121 -2.71 -9.72 15.59
C PRO A 121 -3.12 -10.38 16.92
N GLU A 122 -3.88 -9.69 17.77
CA GLU A 122 -4.30 -10.22 19.08
C GLU A 122 -5.57 -11.07 18.99
N CYS A 123 -6.55 -10.67 18.17
CA CYS A 123 -7.86 -11.34 18.12
C CYS A 123 -8.28 -11.86 16.75
N GLY A 124 -7.52 -11.58 15.68
CA GLY A 124 -7.84 -12.03 14.33
C GLY A 124 -9.04 -11.34 13.69
N THR A 125 -9.63 -10.31 14.32
CA THR A 125 -10.73 -9.54 13.72
C THR A 125 -10.21 -8.71 12.53
N GLU A 126 -10.96 -8.71 11.43
CA GLU A 126 -10.68 -7.88 10.26
C GLU A 126 -10.71 -6.39 10.65
N ILE A 127 -9.66 -5.66 10.29
CA ILE A 127 -9.52 -4.22 10.52
C ILE A 127 -9.77 -3.53 9.19
N SER A 128 -10.75 -2.63 9.17
CA SER A 128 -11.06 -1.79 8.02
C SER A 128 -11.28 -0.35 8.47
N SER A 129 -10.80 0.62 7.68
CA SER A 129 -11.27 1.99 7.74
C SER A 129 -12.48 2.16 6.83
N GLN A 130 -13.50 2.87 7.30
CA GLN A 130 -14.66 3.26 6.50
C GLN A 130 -14.98 4.73 6.76
N SER A 131 -15.28 5.49 5.71
CA SER A 131 -15.75 6.86 5.88
C SER A 131 -17.12 6.90 6.56
N ALA A 132 -17.48 8.03 7.19
CA ALA A 132 -18.83 8.21 7.77
C ALA A 132 -19.94 7.92 6.75
N GLN A 133 -19.72 8.29 5.49
CA GLN A 133 -20.64 8.02 4.39
C GLN A 133 -20.78 6.51 4.12
N GLU A 134 -19.67 5.77 3.99
CA GLU A 134 -19.71 4.31 3.78
C GLU A 134 -20.36 3.58 4.95
N ILE A 135 -20.07 4.00 6.19
CA ILE A 135 -20.71 3.46 7.40
C ILE A 135 -22.22 3.71 7.33
N SER A 136 -22.65 4.93 7.00
CA SER A 136 -24.06 5.27 6.88
C SER A 136 -24.76 4.45 5.79
N GLU A 137 -24.10 4.22 4.65
CA GLU A 137 -24.63 3.38 3.56
C GLU A 137 -24.77 1.92 3.99
N ASN A 138 -23.83 1.39 4.77
CA ASN A 138 -23.92 0.05 5.33
C ASN A 138 -25.07 -0.08 6.35
N ILE A 139 -25.28 0.93 7.20
CA ILE A 139 -26.41 0.98 8.14
C ILE A 139 -27.74 1.03 7.37
N MET A 140 -27.81 1.79 6.27
CA MET A 140 -29.03 1.90 5.45
C MET A 140 -29.40 0.60 4.70
N LYS A 141 -28.51 -0.41 4.64
CA LYS A 141 -28.82 -1.75 4.09
C LYS A 141 -29.60 -2.63 5.07
N LEU A 142 -29.74 -2.23 6.33
CA LEU A 142 -30.55 -2.96 7.31
C LEU A 142 -32.03 -2.95 6.91
N PRO A 143 -32.83 -3.96 7.32
CA PRO A 143 -34.26 -4.01 7.02
C PRO A 143 -35.02 -2.76 7.48
N GLN A 144 -36.06 -2.38 6.74
CA GLN A 144 -36.95 -1.30 7.19
C GLN A 144 -37.62 -1.68 8.51
N GLY A 145 -37.76 -0.70 9.40
CA GLY A 145 -38.32 -0.87 10.74
C GLY A 145 -37.31 -1.24 11.81
N THR A 146 -36.07 -1.64 11.47
CA THR A 146 -35.02 -1.95 12.45
C THR A 146 -34.73 -0.74 13.33
N LYS A 147 -34.75 -0.93 14.65
CA LYS A 147 -34.40 0.11 15.63
C LYS A 147 -32.92 0.00 15.99
N ILE A 148 -32.20 1.09 15.80
CA ILE A 148 -30.77 1.17 16.08
C ILE A 148 -30.45 2.29 17.08
N GLN A 149 -29.36 2.12 17.80
CA GLN A 149 -28.72 3.18 18.56
C GLN A 149 -27.32 3.42 18.02
N ILE A 150 -26.98 4.67 17.76
CA ILE A 150 -25.63 5.08 17.36
C ILE A 150 -24.90 5.52 18.62
N LEU A 151 -23.80 4.85 18.91
CA LEU A 151 -23.06 4.99 20.15
C LEU A 151 -21.62 5.41 19.87
N ALA A 152 -21.10 6.32 20.70
CA ALA A 152 -19.71 6.76 20.67
C ALA A 152 -18.94 6.17 21.88
N PRO A 153 -18.07 5.16 21.69
CA PRO A 153 -17.32 4.54 22.80
C PRO A 153 -16.18 5.45 23.29
N ILE A 154 -16.38 6.11 24.44
CA ILE A 154 -15.41 7.05 25.01
C ILE A 154 -14.41 6.34 25.93
N VAL A 155 -14.87 5.33 26.67
CA VAL A 155 -14.05 4.52 27.56
C VAL A 155 -14.26 3.06 27.24
N ARG A 156 -13.16 2.30 27.09
CA ARG A 156 -13.20 0.88 26.72
C ARG A 156 -12.38 0.05 27.70
N GLY A 157 -13.05 -0.69 28.59
CA GLY A 157 -12.40 -1.63 29.51
C GLY A 157 -11.33 -1.01 30.44
N GLN A 158 -11.47 0.26 30.82
CA GLN A 158 -10.49 0.96 31.67
C GLN A 158 -10.96 0.98 33.13
N LYS A 159 -10.02 0.79 34.07
CA LYS A 159 -10.32 0.88 35.50
C LYS A 159 -10.48 2.34 35.94
N GLY A 160 -11.48 2.60 36.80
CA GLY A 160 -11.65 3.92 37.42
C GLY A 160 -13.10 4.36 37.53
N GLU A 161 -13.32 5.41 38.32
CA GLU A 161 -14.68 5.97 38.51
C GLU A 161 -15.14 6.85 37.33
N HIS A 162 -14.22 7.27 36.45
CA HIS A 162 -14.47 8.08 35.24
C HIS A 162 -15.30 9.37 35.45
N LYS A 163 -15.26 9.96 36.65
CA LYS A 163 -16.07 11.15 37.03
C LYS A 163 -15.92 12.32 36.07
N GLU A 164 -14.68 12.68 35.70
CA GLU A 164 -14.41 13.78 34.77
C GLU A 164 -15.03 13.52 33.39
N THR A 165 -14.94 12.28 32.91
CA THR A 165 -15.56 11.85 31.65
C THR A 165 -17.08 11.97 31.72
N LEU A 166 -17.70 11.48 32.80
CA LEU A 166 -19.16 11.56 33.00
C LEU A 166 -19.66 13.01 33.13
N GLU A 167 -18.93 13.87 33.84
CA GLU A 167 -19.23 15.30 33.90
C GLU A 167 -19.12 15.97 32.54
N ARG A 168 -18.10 15.62 31.75
CA ARG A 168 -17.93 16.13 30.39
C ARG A 168 -19.12 15.72 29.51
N ILE A 169 -19.56 14.47 29.58
CA ILE A 169 -20.76 13.98 28.85
C ILE A 169 -21.99 14.80 29.25
N LYS A 170 -22.18 15.06 30.54
CA LYS A 170 -23.28 15.90 31.05
C LYS A 170 -23.22 17.34 30.52
N ARG A 171 -22.03 17.95 30.50
CA ARG A 171 -21.84 19.31 29.95
C ARG A 171 -22.10 19.38 28.45
N LEU A 172 -21.79 18.31 27.71
CA LEU A 172 -22.08 18.21 26.28
C LEU A 172 -23.59 18.00 25.99
N GLY A 173 -24.42 17.78 27.01
CA GLY A 173 -25.87 17.71 26.88
C GLY A 173 -26.42 16.38 26.37
N TYR A 174 -25.62 15.31 26.37
CA TYR A 174 -26.15 13.99 25.99
C TYR A 174 -27.01 13.41 27.12
N PRO A 175 -28.28 13.04 26.86
CA PRO A 175 -29.22 12.64 27.91
C PRO A 175 -29.07 11.19 28.37
N ARG A 176 -28.39 10.36 27.57
CA ARG A 176 -28.22 8.93 27.84
C ARG A 176 -26.78 8.49 27.60
N VAL A 177 -26.35 7.56 28.43
CA VAL A 177 -25.06 6.87 28.33
C VAL A 177 -25.29 5.38 28.53
N ARG A 178 -24.55 4.54 27.82
CA ARG A 178 -24.48 3.11 28.07
C ARG A 178 -23.21 2.84 28.87
N ILE A 179 -23.34 2.17 30.00
CA ILE A 179 -22.24 1.80 30.89
C ILE A 179 -22.34 0.31 31.16
N ASP A 180 -21.28 -0.42 30.86
CA ASP A 180 -21.20 -1.87 31.04
C ASP A 180 -22.42 -2.64 30.45
N SER A 181 -22.87 -2.20 29.27
CA SER A 181 -24.04 -2.73 28.53
C SER A 181 -25.42 -2.29 29.05
N GLU A 182 -25.50 -1.50 30.11
CA GLU A 182 -26.76 -0.96 30.64
C GLU A 182 -26.93 0.53 30.30
N ILE A 183 -28.14 0.95 29.95
CA ILE A 183 -28.42 2.34 29.56
C ILE A 183 -28.92 3.12 30.78
N TYR A 184 -28.23 4.23 31.06
CA TYR A 184 -28.56 5.16 32.13
C TYR A 184 -28.92 6.53 31.56
N LEU A 185 -29.80 7.25 32.26
CA LEU A 185 -29.94 8.70 32.08
C LEU A 185 -28.71 9.37 32.70
N THR A 186 -28.19 10.41 32.04
CA THR A 186 -26.95 11.07 32.48
C THR A 186 -27.05 11.71 33.89
N GLU A 187 -28.27 11.89 34.40
CA GLU A 187 -28.55 12.40 35.75
C GLU A 187 -28.61 11.29 36.81
N GLU A 188 -28.84 10.05 36.41
CA GLU A 188 -29.11 8.89 37.28
C GLU A 188 -27.99 7.84 37.19
N ILE A 189 -26.78 8.27 36.82
CA ILE A 189 -25.63 7.35 36.68
C ILE A 189 -25.19 6.85 38.06
N PRO A 190 -25.10 5.53 38.29
CA PRO A 190 -24.58 4.99 39.54
C PRO A 190 -23.09 5.30 39.69
N LYS A 191 -22.62 5.36 40.95
CA LYS A 191 -21.20 5.58 41.24
C LYS A 191 -20.39 4.35 40.81
N LEU A 192 -19.50 4.53 39.83
CA LEU A 192 -18.64 3.45 39.32
C LEU A 192 -17.54 3.07 40.31
N ASP A 193 -17.11 1.82 40.27
CA ASP A 193 -16.10 1.27 41.18
C ASP A 193 -14.69 1.55 40.62
N LYS A 194 -13.85 2.21 41.41
CA LYS A 194 -12.47 2.55 41.02
C LYS A 194 -11.63 1.33 40.61
N ASN A 195 -11.90 0.15 41.17
CA ASN A 195 -11.08 -1.06 40.98
C ASN A 195 -11.54 -1.94 39.82
N LYS A 196 -12.74 -1.70 39.27
CA LYS A 196 -13.32 -2.47 38.17
C LYS A 196 -13.08 -1.78 36.84
N LYS A 197 -12.96 -2.59 35.78
CA LYS A 197 -12.90 -2.10 34.40
C LYS A 197 -14.31 -1.74 33.96
N HIS A 198 -14.46 -0.56 33.40
CA HIS A 198 -15.74 -0.05 32.89
C HIS A 198 -15.63 0.28 31.41
N THR A 199 -16.75 0.14 30.69
CA THR A 199 -16.94 0.60 29.31
C THR A 199 -18.06 1.62 29.30
N ILE A 200 -17.82 2.77 28.66
CA ILE A 200 -18.74 3.90 28.64
C ILE A 200 -18.93 4.37 27.20
N GLU A 201 -20.16 4.32 26.72
CA GLU A 201 -20.54 4.79 25.39
C GLU A 201 -21.65 5.84 25.45
N ILE A 202 -21.45 6.98 24.77
CA ILE A 202 -22.49 8.01 24.66
C ILE A 202 -23.54 7.54 23.67
N VAL A 203 -24.82 7.65 24.02
CA VAL A 203 -25.92 7.44 23.06
C VAL A 203 -26.10 8.72 22.25
N VAL A 204 -25.64 8.73 20.99
CA VAL A 204 -25.68 9.90 20.11
C VAL A 204 -27.06 10.10 19.51
N ASP A 205 -27.61 9.06 18.88
CA ASP A 205 -28.97 9.09 18.34
C ASP A 205 -29.63 7.71 18.43
N ARG A 206 -30.96 7.69 18.36
CA ARG A 206 -31.81 6.49 18.32
C ARG A 206 -32.72 6.61 17.12
N ILE A 207 -32.53 5.72 16.16
CA ILE A 207 -33.11 5.84 14.83
C ILE A 207 -33.88 4.56 14.51
N THR A 208 -35.00 4.70 13.80
CA THR A 208 -35.69 3.57 13.17
C THR A 208 -35.44 3.65 11.67
N ILE A 209 -34.91 2.57 11.09
CA ILE A 209 -34.56 2.53 9.66
C ILE A 209 -35.82 2.68 8.81
N LYS A 210 -35.85 3.74 7.99
CA LYS A 210 -36.94 4.11 7.08
C LYS A 210 -36.35 4.77 5.84
N GLU A 211 -37.16 4.99 4.82
CA GLU A 211 -36.74 5.84 3.69
C GLU A 211 -36.60 7.31 4.12
N GLY A 212 -35.65 8.02 3.52
CA GLY A 212 -35.45 9.46 3.72
C GLY A 212 -34.63 9.89 4.95
N ILE A 213 -34.20 8.98 5.82
CA ILE A 213 -33.41 9.32 7.03
C ILE A 213 -31.87 9.29 6.82
N ARG A 214 -31.39 9.17 5.57
CA ARG A 214 -29.96 8.98 5.26
C ARG A 214 -29.07 10.10 5.80
N THR A 215 -29.51 11.36 5.66
CA THR A 215 -28.78 12.53 6.18
C THR A 215 -28.64 12.47 7.69
N ARG A 216 -29.74 12.19 8.40
CA ARG A 216 -29.74 12.04 9.86
C ARG A 216 -28.81 10.93 10.35
N VAL A 217 -28.79 9.78 9.66
CA VAL A 217 -27.87 8.68 9.98
C VAL A 217 -26.42 9.13 9.81
N ASN A 218 -26.09 9.78 8.68
CA ASN A 218 -24.74 10.26 8.43
C ASN A 218 -24.29 11.30 9.48
N ASP A 219 -25.12 12.30 9.77
CA ASP A 219 -24.82 13.33 10.78
C ASP A 219 -24.55 12.70 12.16
N SER A 220 -25.35 11.70 12.54
CA SER A 220 -25.20 10.97 13.81
C SER A 220 -23.93 10.12 13.84
N VAL A 221 -23.59 9.47 12.73
CA VAL A 221 -22.34 8.71 12.58
C VAL A 221 -21.12 9.63 12.66
N GLU A 222 -21.13 10.76 11.94
CA GLU A 222 -20.06 11.76 12.02
C GLU A 222 -19.87 12.28 13.44
N GLN A 223 -20.96 12.60 14.13
CA GLN A 223 -20.92 13.07 15.50
C GLN A 223 -20.34 12.01 16.43
N ALA A 224 -20.73 10.75 16.27
CA ALA A 224 -20.18 9.66 17.06
C ALA A 224 -18.67 9.48 16.81
N LEU A 225 -18.24 9.42 15.54
CA LEU A 225 -16.83 9.32 15.18
C LEU A 225 -16.00 10.46 15.78
N LYS A 226 -16.49 11.71 15.74
CA LYS A 226 -15.82 12.87 16.34
C LYS A 226 -15.68 12.77 17.86
N LEU A 227 -16.64 12.16 18.56
CA LEU A 227 -16.62 12.01 20.02
C LEU A 227 -15.65 10.91 20.49
N SER A 228 -15.56 9.81 19.74
CA SER A 228 -14.79 8.60 20.10
C SER A 228 -13.55 8.36 19.24
N ASP A 229 -12.95 9.44 18.73
CA ASP A 229 -11.67 9.43 17.99
C ASP A 229 -11.65 8.43 16.80
N GLY A 230 -12.76 8.39 16.06
CA GLY A 230 -12.91 7.60 14.83
C GLY A 230 -13.55 6.22 15.02
N LEU A 231 -14.18 5.93 16.16
CA LEU A 231 -14.96 4.70 16.37
C LEU A 231 -16.46 4.99 16.50
N VAL A 232 -17.30 4.09 16.04
CA VAL A 232 -18.76 4.15 16.26
C VAL A 232 -19.31 2.74 16.44
N ILE A 233 -20.25 2.58 17.36
CA ILE A 233 -20.95 1.33 17.59
C ILE A 233 -22.42 1.53 17.22
N VAL A 234 -22.95 0.63 16.40
CA VAL A 234 -24.37 0.59 16.03
C VAL A 234 -24.99 -0.61 16.74
N ASN A 235 -25.77 -0.32 17.77
CA ASN A 235 -26.50 -1.34 18.52
C ASN A 235 -27.85 -1.63 17.86
N LEU A 236 -28.10 -2.88 17.49
CA LEU A 236 -29.40 -3.37 17.02
C LEU A 236 -30.25 -3.68 18.25
N VAL A 237 -31.20 -2.78 18.58
CA VAL A 237 -31.93 -2.81 19.86
C VAL A 237 -32.69 -4.11 20.08
N GLU A 238 -33.28 -4.65 19.01
CA GLU A 238 -34.13 -5.84 19.09
C GLU A 238 -33.31 -7.14 19.13
N GLU A 239 -32.09 -7.14 18.60
CA GLU A 239 -31.19 -8.31 18.60
C GLU A 239 -30.16 -8.29 19.75
N GLY A 240 -29.97 -7.14 20.40
CA GLY A 240 -28.91 -6.95 21.40
C GLY A 240 -27.49 -7.04 20.81
N LYS A 241 -27.35 -6.91 19.49
CA LYS A 241 -26.10 -7.09 18.75
C LYS A 241 -25.44 -5.76 18.44
N ASP A 242 -24.14 -5.66 18.69
CA ASP A 242 -23.32 -4.49 18.36
C ASP A 242 -22.56 -4.69 17.05
N LEU A 243 -22.70 -3.75 16.13
CA LEU A 243 -21.87 -3.62 14.93
C LEU A 243 -20.87 -2.49 15.17
N ILE A 244 -19.58 -2.76 15.02
CA ILE A 244 -18.54 -1.77 15.30
C ILE A 244 -17.91 -1.32 13.98
N TYR A 245 -17.81 0.00 13.80
CA TYR A 245 -17.17 0.62 12.65
C TYR A 245 -16.06 1.56 13.12
N SER A 246 -15.09 1.77 12.23
CA SER A 246 -13.91 2.61 12.49
C SER A 246 -13.58 3.43 11.25
N GLU A 247 -13.31 4.72 11.43
CA GLU A 247 -12.75 5.62 10.41
C GLU A 247 -11.24 5.40 10.24
N LYS A 248 -10.60 4.78 11.23
CA LYS A 248 -9.18 4.40 11.21
C LYS A 248 -9.04 2.90 10.96
N PHE A 249 -7.90 2.44 10.44
CA PHE A 249 -7.55 1.02 10.50
C PHE A 249 -7.15 0.63 11.93
N ALA A 250 -8.12 0.53 12.83
CA ALA A 250 -7.93 0.17 14.23
C ALA A 250 -8.81 -1.02 14.61
N CYS A 251 -8.28 -1.88 15.48
CA CYS A 251 -9.06 -2.92 16.11
C CYS A 251 -10.10 -2.27 17.05
N PRO A 252 -11.37 -2.71 17.00
CA PRO A 252 -12.40 -2.14 17.89
C PRO A 252 -12.23 -2.56 19.35
N VAL A 253 -11.59 -3.73 19.58
CA VAL A 253 -11.43 -4.34 20.91
C VAL A 253 -10.05 -4.05 21.51
N HIS A 254 -8.99 -4.12 20.71
CA HIS A 254 -7.61 -3.94 21.15
C HIS A 254 -7.07 -2.59 20.71
N ASN A 255 -6.06 -2.05 21.40
CA ASN A 255 -5.45 -0.76 21.04
C ASN A 255 -4.47 -0.87 19.85
N PHE A 256 -4.68 -1.85 18.97
CA PHE A 256 -3.87 -2.06 17.78
C PHE A 256 -4.45 -1.27 16.62
N SER A 257 -3.61 -0.46 15.98
CA SER A 257 -3.95 0.25 14.75
C SER A 257 -2.78 0.20 13.77
N ILE A 258 -3.11 0.28 12.49
CA ILE A 258 -2.14 0.46 11.42
C ILE A 258 -2.40 1.79 10.73
N SER A 259 -1.35 2.38 10.17
CA SER A 259 -1.50 3.50 9.25
C SER A 259 -2.18 3.05 7.96
N GLU A 260 -2.56 4.00 7.11
CA GLU A 260 -3.13 3.72 5.79
C GLU A 260 -2.31 2.67 5.05
N ILE A 261 -2.99 1.64 4.55
CA ILE A 261 -2.35 0.53 3.87
C ILE A 261 -1.75 1.06 2.56
N SER A 262 -0.43 1.02 2.46
CA SER A 262 0.31 1.46 1.28
C SER A 262 1.44 0.48 0.96
N PRO A 263 1.94 0.45 -0.29
CA PRO A 263 3.03 -0.47 -0.67
C PRO A 263 4.29 -0.31 0.19
N ARG A 264 4.52 0.87 0.75
CA ARG A 264 5.65 1.16 1.65
C ARG A 264 5.60 0.38 2.95
N LEU A 265 4.39 0.04 3.42
CA LEU A 265 4.19 -0.73 4.65
C LEU A 265 4.71 -2.17 4.53
N PHE A 266 4.90 -2.63 3.29
CA PHE A 266 5.41 -3.96 2.94
C PHE A 266 6.85 -3.90 2.40
N SER A 267 7.63 -2.86 2.72
CA SER A 267 9.00 -2.67 2.19
C SER A 267 10.08 -3.01 3.21
#